data_AF-A0A843HKV0-F1
#
_entry.id   AF-A0A843HKV0-F1
#
_cell.length_a   1.000
_cell.length_b   1.000
_cell.length_c   1.000
_cell.angle_alpha   90.00
_cell.angle_beta   90.00
_cell.angle_gamma   90.00
#
_symmetry.space_group_name_H-M   'P 1'
#
loop_
_entity.id
_entity.type
_entity.pdbx_description
1 polymer ?
#
loop_
_entity_poly.entity_id
_entity_poly.type
_entity_poly.pdbx_seq_one_letter_code
_entity_poly.pdbx_strand_id
1 'polypeptide(L)'
;MKRSYFEELVELGGFEEAMRNLNEEQNFVTTYEVLRDFAIEKAKEENYHLAAHILSAMDKAYDYGDSDYFAYDYTAGTCDTPKMLSTVDDVAEYVGFEEE
;
A
#
# COMPACT_ATOMS: atom_id res chain seq x y z
N MET A 1 14.07 0.10 -0.59
CA MET A 1 14.42 1.52 -0.38
C MET A 1 14.84 1.74 1.08
N LYS A 2 15.85 2.59 1.38
CA LYS A 2 16.21 2.94 2.77
C LYS A 2 15.34 4.09 3.29
N ARG A 3 14.98 4.07 4.58
CA ARG A 3 14.18 5.14 5.23
C ARG A 3 14.75 6.54 4.98
N SER A 4 16.07 6.72 5.18
CA SER A 4 16.73 8.01 5.00
C SER A 4 16.59 8.57 3.58
N TYR A 5 16.56 7.68 2.58
CA TYR A 5 16.36 8.07 1.19
C TYR A 5 14.91 8.44 0.89
N PHE A 6 13.95 7.72 1.49
CA PHE A 6 12.54 8.10 1.39
C PHE A 6 12.28 9.48 2.03
N GLU A 7 12.84 9.74 3.20
CA GLU A 7 12.75 11.06 3.86
C GLU A 7 13.36 12.17 3.00
N GLU A 8 14.50 11.92 2.35
CA GLU A 8 15.10 12.86 1.38
C GLU A 8 14.17 13.13 0.19
N LEU A 9 13.53 12.10 -0.38
CA LEU A 9 12.55 12.28 -1.46
C LEU A 9 11.33 13.11 -1.01
N VAL A 10 10.88 12.93 0.22
CA VAL A 10 9.78 13.72 0.80
C VAL A 10 10.21 15.19 0.95
N GLU A 11 11.45 15.47 1.36
CA GLU A 11 11.96 16.84 1.45
C GLU A 11 12.16 17.51 0.08
N LEU A 12 12.54 16.75 -0.95
CA LEU A 12 12.84 17.27 -2.29
C LEU A 12 11.59 17.45 -3.17
N GLY A 13 10.66 16.49 -3.14
CA GLY A 13 9.50 16.42 -4.05
C GLY A 13 8.14 16.29 -3.35
N GLY A 14 8.12 16.16 -2.02
CA GLY A 14 6.91 15.94 -1.23
C GLY A 14 6.50 14.47 -1.14
N PHE A 15 5.51 14.20 -0.28
CA PHE A 15 5.09 12.84 0.05
C PHE A 15 4.56 12.05 -1.14
N GLU A 16 3.75 12.68 -1.99
CA GLU A 16 3.14 12.02 -3.15
C GLU A 16 4.19 11.60 -4.19
N GLU A 17 5.22 12.42 -4.42
CA GLU A 17 6.31 12.09 -5.33
C GLU A 17 7.18 10.97 -4.75
N ALA A 18 7.47 10.99 -3.45
CA ALA A 18 8.17 9.91 -2.76
C ALA A 18 7.39 8.58 -2.85
N MET A 19 6.07 8.60 -2.64
CA MET A 19 5.22 7.42 -2.76
C MET A 19 5.15 6.86 -4.18
N ARG A 20 5.16 7.73 -5.19
CA ARG A 20 5.23 7.30 -6.60
C ARG A 20 6.50 6.51 -6.89
N ASN A 21 7.65 7.04 -6.46
CA ASN A 21 8.94 6.35 -6.58
C ASN A 21 8.93 5.02 -5.81
N LEU A 22 8.37 5.02 -4.60
CA LEU A 22 8.28 3.82 -3.78
C LEU A 22 7.40 2.73 -4.44
N ASN A 23 6.27 3.10 -5.02
CA ASN A 23 5.38 2.22 -5.77
C ASN A 23 6.03 1.62 -7.02
N GLU A 24 6.94 2.36 -7.67
CA GLU A 24 7.71 1.84 -8.81
C GLU A 24 8.83 0.89 -8.37
N GLU A 25 9.42 1.09 -7.19
CA GLU A 25 10.53 0.27 -6.68
C GLU A 25 10.10 -0.97 -5.88
N GLN A 26 8.95 -0.93 -5.22
CA GLN A 26 8.53 -1.93 -4.24
C GLN A 26 7.22 -2.62 -4.66
N ASN A 27 7.27 -3.94 -4.84
CA ASN A 27 6.11 -4.74 -5.28
C ASN A 27 4.99 -4.87 -4.24
N PHE A 28 5.25 -4.49 -2.99
CA PHE A 28 4.24 -4.52 -1.92
C PHE A 28 3.47 -3.20 -1.79
N VAL A 29 3.92 -2.13 -2.47
CA VAL A 29 3.17 -0.88 -2.55
C VAL A 29 2.31 -0.93 -3.80
N THR A 30 1.06 -0.52 -3.65
CA THR A 30 0.07 -0.50 -4.72
C THR A 30 -0.78 0.74 -4.59
N THR A 31 -1.51 1.05 -5.66
CA THR A 31 -2.48 2.16 -5.66
C THR A 31 -3.88 1.66 -5.32
N TYR A 32 -4.73 2.57 -4.84
CA TYR A 32 -6.14 2.32 -4.60
C TYR A 32 -6.83 1.69 -5.81
N GLU A 33 -6.55 2.21 -7.01
CA GLU A 33 -7.17 1.71 -8.24
C GLU A 33 -6.77 0.26 -8.53
N VAL A 34 -5.47 -0.05 -8.44
CA VAL A 34 -4.95 -1.41 -8.70
C VAL A 34 -5.49 -2.40 -7.67
N LEU A 35 -5.53 -2.02 -6.39
CA LEU A 35 -6.05 -2.85 -5.32
C LEU A 35 -7.57 -3.09 -5.44
N ARG A 36 -8.32 -2.05 -5.82
CA ARG A 36 -9.76 -2.16 -6.10
C ARG A 36 -10.02 -3.12 -7.25
N ASP A 37 -9.29 -2.95 -8.35
CA ASP A 37 -9.46 -3.77 -9.55
C ASP A 37 -9.13 -5.24 -9.26
N PHE A 38 -8.09 -5.50 -8.46
CA PHE A 38 -7.78 -6.83 -7.94
C PHE A 38 -8.92 -7.42 -7.10
N ALA A 39 -9.52 -6.64 -6.18
CA ALA A 39 -10.66 -7.11 -5.39
C ALA A 39 -11.87 -7.46 -6.28
N ILE A 40 -12.14 -6.66 -7.31
CA ILE A 40 -13.19 -6.92 -8.30
C ILE A 40 -12.90 -8.19 -9.10
N GLU A 41 -11.65 -8.41 -9.50
CA GLU A 41 -11.22 -9.66 -10.16
C GLU A 41 -11.47 -10.87 -9.26
N LYS A 42 -11.08 -10.81 -7.99
CA LYS A 42 -11.34 -11.90 -7.04
C LYS A 42 -12.83 -12.17 -6.84
N ALA A 43 -13.68 -11.14 -6.87
CA ALA A 43 -15.12 -11.33 -6.85
C ALA A 43 -15.64 -12.05 -8.11
N LYS A 44 -15.09 -11.75 -9.30
CA LYS A 44 -15.44 -12.44 -10.56
C LYS A 44 -15.01 -13.91 -10.55
N GLU A 45 -13.93 -14.23 -9.84
CA GLU A 45 -13.45 -15.59 -9.61
C GLU A 45 -14.20 -16.33 -8.47
N GLU A 46 -15.31 -15.78 -7.99
CA GLU A 46 -16.11 -16.31 -6.87
C GLU A 46 -15.35 -16.36 -5.53
N ASN A 47 -14.18 -15.71 -5.43
CA ASN A 47 -13.45 -15.52 -4.19
C ASN A 47 -13.97 -14.28 -3.43
N TYR A 48 -15.25 -14.35 -3.05
CA TYR A 48 -15.96 -13.25 -2.40
C TYR A 48 -15.37 -12.87 -1.04
N HIS A 49 -14.78 -13.85 -0.33
CA HIS A 49 -14.15 -13.61 0.95
C HIS A 49 -12.96 -12.67 0.83
N LEU A 50 -12.04 -12.94 -0.11
CA LEU A 50 -10.89 -12.08 -0.34
C LEU A 50 -11.30 -10.71 -0.88
N ALA A 51 -12.25 -10.68 -1.83
CA ALA A 51 -12.77 -9.43 -2.37
C ALA A 51 -13.39 -8.54 -1.28
N ALA A 52 -14.26 -9.10 -0.43
CA ALA A 52 -14.89 -8.36 0.65
C ALA A 52 -13.89 -7.91 1.72
N HIS A 53 -12.90 -8.75 2.03
CA HIS A 53 -11.82 -8.41 2.96
C HIS A 53 -11.04 -7.17 2.51
N ILE A 54 -10.59 -7.16 1.25
CA ILE A 54 -9.83 -6.05 0.67
C ILE A 54 -10.69 -4.78 0.63
N LEU A 55 -11.91 -4.86 0.08
CA LEU A 55 -12.78 -3.68 -0.03
C LEU A 55 -13.16 -3.11 1.35
N SER A 56 -13.39 -3.95 2.36
CA SER A 56 -13.66 -3.47 3.72
C SER A 56 -12.45 -2.81 4.36
N ALA A 57 -11.24 -3.29 4.08
CA ALA A 57 -10.02 -2.65 4.56
C ALA A 57 -9.82 -1.27 3.91
N MET A 58 -10.05 -1.17 2.61
CA MET A 58 -9.94 0.08 1.86
C MET A 58 -10.98 1.13 2.33
N ASP A 59 -12.23 0.72 2.51
CA ASP A 59 -13.32 1.58 2.99
C ASP A 59 -13.02 2.14 4.38
N LYS A 60 -12.59 1.28 5.31
CA LYS A 60 -12.16 1.72 6.66
C LYS A 60 -10.98 2.68 6.59
N ALA A 61 -10.02 2.45 5.72
CA ALA A 61 -8.84 3.29 5.63
C ALA A 61 -9.17 4.71 5.13
N TYR A 62 -10.13 4.84 4.21
CA TYR A 62 -10.65 6.13 3.74
C TYR A 62 -11.27 6.99 4.86
N ASP A 63 -11.80 6.38 5.92
CA ASP A 63 -12.31 7.12 7.08
C ASP A 63 -11.20 7.82 7.89
N TYR A 64 -9.94 7.38 7.75
CA TYR A 64 -8.82 7.81 8.60
C TYR A 64 -7.70 8.54 7.86
N GLY A 65 -7.71 8.60 6.53
CA GLY A 65 -6.62 9.21 5.76
C GLY A 65 -6.99 9.60 4.33
N ASP A 66 -6.13 10.41 3.74
CA ASP A 66 -6.22 10.88 2.35
C ASP A 66 -4.93 10.48 1.62
N SER A 67 -4.87 9.23 1.15
CA SER A 67 -3.76 8.69 0.38
C SER A 67 -4.25 7.66 -0.63
N ASP A 68 -3.70 7.74 -1.84
CA ASP A 68 -3.98 6.79 -2.92
C ASP A 68 -3.14 5.51 -2.83
N TYR A 69 -2.25 5.38 -1.84
CA TYR A 69 -1.29 4.27 -1.74
C TYR A 69 -1.57 3.34 -0.57
N PHE A 70 -1.37 2.04 -0.83
CA PHE A 70 -1.57 0.96 0.13
C PHE A 70 -0.36 0.01 0.11
N ALA A 71 -0.01 -0.50 1.28
CA ALA A 71 0.84 -1.69 1.41
C ALA A 71 -0.06 -2.94 1.38
N TYR A 72 0.25 -3.87 0.49
CA TYR A 72 -0.46 -5.15 0.37
C TYR A 72 0.39 -6.21 -0.33
N ASP A 73 0.54 -7.38 0.31
CA ASP A 73 1.18 -8.56 -0.26
C ASP A 73 0.15 -9.44 -0.98
N TYR A 74 0.15 -9.35 -2.31
CA TYR A 74 -0.71 -10.15 -3.19
C TYR A 74 -0.48 -11.67 -3.07
N THR A 75 0.65 -12.12 -2.50
CA THR A 75 0.97 -13.55 -2.33
C THR A 75 0.41 -14.14 -1.04
N ALA A 76 0.17 -13.31 -0.02
CA ALA A 76 -0.34 -13.73 1.29
C ALA A 76 -1.86 -14.00 1.30
N GLY A 77 -2.58 -13.61 0.24
CA GLY A 77 -4.01 -13.86 0.10
C GLY A 77 -4.83 -13.19 1.20
N THR A 78 -5.64 -13.95 1.95
CA THR A 78 -6.49 -13.42 3.03
C THR A 78 -5.74 -13.20 4.36
N CYS A 79 -4.49 -13.66 4.46
CA CYS A 79 -3.69 -13.50 5.68
C CYS A 79 -3.15 -12.07 5.83
N ASP A 80 -3.11 -11.31 4.74
CA ASP A 80 -2.67 -9.92 4.76
C ASP A 80 -3.86 -8.96 4.66
N THR A 81 -3.74 -7.81 5.32
CA THR A 81 -4.78 -6.78 5.32
C THR A 81 -4.20 -5.51 4.72
N PRO A 82 -4.78 -4.98 3.63
CA PRO A 82 -4.30 -3.74 3.04
C PRO A 82 -4.17 -2.64 4.09
N LYS A 83 -3.00 -2.00 4.16
CA LYS A 83 -2.74 -0.86 5.05
C LYS A 83 -2.52 0.39 4.22
N MET A 84 -3.26 1.46 4.48
CA MET A 84 -3.05 2.74 3.82
C MET A 84 -1.73 3.36 4.27
N LEU A 85 -1.01 3.92 3.31
CA LEU A 85 0.26 4.60 3.53
C LEU A 85 0.03 6.10 3.43
N SER A 86 -0.33 6.73 4.55
CA SER A 86 -0.72 8.14 4.61
C SER A 86 0.36 9.05 5.20
N THR A 87 1.32 8.45 5.92
CA THR A 87 2.39 9.16 6.62
C THR A 87 3.75 8.50 6.37
N VAL A 88 4.82 9.24 6.64
CA VAL A 88 6.19 8.71 6.58
C VAL A 88 6.38 7.54 7.55
N ASP A 89 5.74 7.58 8.71
CA ASP A 89 5.82 6.50 9.70
C ASP A 89 5.12 5.23 9.22
N ASP A 90 3.99 5.34 8.51
CA ASP A 90 3.34 4.17 7.87
C ASP A 90 4.30 3.48 6.90
N VAL A 91 5.05 4.27 6.13
CA VAL A 91 6.02 3.77 5.15
C VAL A 91 7.24 3.18 5.83
N ALA A 92 7.71 3.77 6.94
CA ALA A 92 8.88 3.34 7.69
C ALA A 92 8.78 1.90 8.24
N GLU A 93 7.58 1.37 8.43
CA GLU A 93 7.37 -0.04 8.79
C GLU A 93 7.78 -1.02 7.67
N TYR A 94 7.78 -0.54 6.43
CA TYR A 94 8.09 -1.33 5.23
C TYR A 94 9.42 -0.94 4.58
N VAL A 95 9.89 0.29 4.78
CA VAL A 95 11.20 0.75 4.30
C VAL A 95 12.23 0.68 5.42
N GLY A 96 12.98 -0.41 5.46
CA GLY A 96 14.20 -0.53 6.28
C GLY A 96 14.25 -1.73 7.19
N PHE A 97 14.69 -2.87 6.63
CA PHE A 97 15.57 -3.81 7.32
C PHE A 97 16.65 -4.26 6.32
N GLU A 98 17.63 -3.39 6.06
CA GLU A 98 18.98 -3.88 5.79
C GLU A 98 19.74 -3.71 7.12
N GLU A 99 19.61 -4.69 8.01
CA GLU A 99 20.77 -5.07 8.82
C GLU A 99 21.64 -5.94 7.91
N GLU A 100 22.66 -5.34 7.29
CA GLU A 100 23.98 -5.97 7.04
C GLU A 100 25.03 -4.91 6.66
#